data_AF-A0ABD4RTN5-F1
#
_entry.id   AF-A0ABD4RTN5-F1
#
_cell.length_a   1.000
_cell.length_b   1.000
_cell.length_c   1.000
_cell.angle_alpha   90.00
_cell.angle_beta   90.00
_cell.angle_gamma   90.00
#
_symmetry.space_group_name_H-M   'P 1'
#
loop_
_entity.id
_entity.type
_entity.pdbx_description
1 polymer ?
#
loop_
_entity_poly.entity_id
_entity_poly.type
_entity_poly.pdbx_seq_one_letter_code
_entity_poly.pdbx_strand_id
1 'polypeptide(L)'
;MGLPEAIIEFERRSKTIKFRSQRGVVALVLKDTTATKKSYSLDFLMDINETEFTKENYDYIRLAFLGSPNKVIIEVMNDSVEDKRTLDDVLKALDLKKFNYIAIPWIDAEADKTKVVNWIKGARRQKKIYKAVLPNVSDANEKAIINFTTTGIKVNEKDYTTAEYTARVAGILAGISLSESCTYFVLDEVTEIEASENPDEAVERGELILISNNGIRIARGVNSLVTLGKSEIEDLKKIKIVEASDMIQDDILQTWNENYVGKVTNKYDNKILFLSAVNNYFKELQRDEVLDNSQEASAQIDIEAHKKYLKEKGIDYSEMTEQQIKEANTGSYVFAEGSITITDAMEDLKFKIYM
;
A
#
# COMPACT_ATOMS: atom_id res chain seq x y z
N MET A 1 -21.21 -18.13 23.26
CA MET A 1 -21.28 -18.53 21.83
C MET A 1 -20.38 -17.57 21.07
N GLY A 2 -19.24 -18.03 20.56
CA GLY A 2 -18.31 -17.19 19.79
C GLY A 2 -18.96 -16.70 18.50
N LEU A 3 -18.58 -15.53 17.98
CA LEU A 3 -19.12 -14.97 16.73
C LEU A 3 -18.66 -15.81 15.54
N PRO A 4 -19.50 -16.69 14.97
CA PRO A 4 -19.09 -17.53 13.86
C PRO A 4 -18.79 -16.67 12.63
N GLU A 5 -19.50 -15.54 12.48
CA GLU A 5 -19.36 -14.59 11.37
C GLU A 5 -17.96 -14.00 11.27
N ALA A 6 -17.38 -13.56 12.39
CA ALA A 6 -16.02 -13.00 12.40
C ALA A 6 -14.96 -14.05 12.03
N ILE A 7 -15.12 -15.29 12.51
CA ILE A 7 -14.20 -16.40 12.20
C ILE A 7 -14.29 -16.76 10.71
N ILE A 8 -15.52 -16.88 10.18
CA ILE A 8 -15.76 -17.15 8.76
C ILE A 8 -15.16 -16.04 7.89
N GLU A 9 -15.32 -14.78 8.30
CA GLU A 9 -14.80 -13.65 7.55
C GLU A 9 -13.26 -13.61 7.53
N PHE A 10 -12.61 -13.87 8.67
CA PHE A 10 -11.15 -14.03 8.72
C PHE A 10 -10.66 -15.20 7.86
N GLU A 11 -11.33 -16.35 7.92
CA GLU A 11 -10.99 -17.52 7.10
C GLU A 11 -11.16 -17.25 5.59
N ARG A 12 -12.21 -16.52 5.20
CA ARG A 12 -12.43 -16.10 3.82
C ARG A 12 -11.35 -15.12 3.35
N ARG A 13 -10.94 -14.19 4.22
CA ARG A 13 -9.93 -13.16 3.93
C ARG A 13 -8.53 -13.74 3.78
N SER A 14 -8.13 -14.67 4.64
CA SER A 14 -6.82 -15.33 4.54
C SER A 14 -6.68 -16.09 3.23
N LYS A 15 -7.65 -16.96 2.90
CA LYS A 15 -7.65 -17.76 1.65
C LYS A 15 -7.62 -16.94 0.36
N THR A 16 -8.05 -15.68 0.42
CA THR A 16 -8.15 -14.81 -0.76
C THR A 16 -7.07 -13.72 -0.80
N ILE A 17 -6.18 -13.61 0.19
CA ILE A 17 -5.26 -12.47 0.30
C ILE A 17 -4.28 -12.37 -0.89
N LYS A 18 -3.73 -13.49 -1.35
CA LYS A 18 -2.84 -13.54 -2.53
C LYS A 18 -3.56 -13.18 -3.83
N PHE A 19 -4.85 -13.51 -3.92
CA PHE A 19 -5.68 -13.17 -5.07
C PHE A 19 -6.16 -11.71 -5.03
N ARG A 20 -6.47 -11.18 -3.84
CA ARG A 20 -6.89 -9.79 -3.64
C ARG A 20 -5.72 -8.82 -3.83
N SER A 21 -4.49 -9.23 -3.50
CA SER A 21 -3.30 -8.38 -3.66
C SER A 21 -3.00 -8.05 -5.12
N GLN A 22 -3.08 -9.02 -6.03
CA GLN A 22 -2.95 -8.79 -7.47
C GLN A 22 -4.17 -8.10 -8.11
N ARG A 23 -5.14 -7.65 -7.31
CA ARG A 23 -6.37 -6.99 -7.77
C ARG A 23 -6.50 -5.60 -7.15
N GLY A 24 -5.39 -4.89 -7.08
CA GLY A 24 -5.34 -3.51 -6.62
C GLY A 24 -6.05 -2.55 -7.57
N VAL A 25 -6.39 -1.38 -7.04
CA VAL A 25 -7.05 -0.29 -7.77
C VAL A 25 -6.10 0.89 -7.87
N VAL A 26 -5.93 1.40 -9.08
CA VAL A 26 -5.12 2.60 -9.36
C VAL A 26 -6.02 3.82 -9.41
N ALA A 27 -5.62 4.91 -8.75
CA ALA A 27 -6.17 6.24 -8.93
C ALA A 27 -5.22 7.05 -9.84
N LEU A 28 -5.70 7.52 -10.98
CA LEU A 28 -4.99 8.46 -11.85
C LEU A 28 -5.57 9.86 -11.70
N VAL A 29 -4.73 10.84 -11.45
CA VAL A 29 -5.13 12.25 -11.48
C VAL A 29 -4.63 12.87 -12.77
N LEU A 30 -5.54 13.28 -13.65
CA LEU A 30 -5.21 13.74 -15.00
C LEU A 30 -5.63 15.20 -15.22
N LYS A 31 -4.79 15.97 -15.91
CA LYS A 31 -5.15 17.28 -16.47
C LYS A 31 -5.61 17.06 -17.91
N ASP A 32 -6.91 17.08 -18.15
CA ASP A 32 -7.49 16.74 -19.45
C ASP A 32 -8.48 17.80 -19.92
N THR A 33 -8.46 18.16 -21.21
CA THR A 33 -9.35 19.19 -21.79
C THR A 33 -10.56 18.62 -22.53
N THR A 34 -10.57 17.33 -22.82
CA THR A 34 -11.62 16.62 -23.57
C THR A 34 -12.59 15.85 -22.67
N ALA A 35 -12.13 15.45 -21.48
CA ALA A 35 -12.93 14.71 -20.52
C ALA A 35 -14.14 15.51 -20.06
N THR A 36 -15.30 14.86 -20.13
CA THR A 36 -16.61 15.46 -19.84
C THR A 36 -17.08 15.21 -18.41
N LYS A 37 -16.45 14.28 -17.68
CA LYS A 37 -16.78 13.95 -16.29
C LYS A 37 -15.63 14.31 -15.36
N LYS A 38 -15.97 14.67 -14.11
CA LYS A 38 -14.98 14.90 -13.04
C LYS A 38 -14.29 13.60 -12.60
N SER A 39 -14.98 12.47 -12.76
CA SER A 39 -14.53 11.16 -12.27
C SER A 39 -14.98 10.04 -13.20
N TYR A 40 -14.08 9.09 -13.46
CA TYR A 40 -14.34 7.84 -14.16
C TYR A 40 -13.93 6.64 -13.29
N SER A 41 -14.60 5.51 -13.46
CA SER A 41 -14.24 4.24 -12.85
C SER A 41 -14.29 3.19 -13.95
N LEU A 42 -13.12 2.67 -14.32
CA LEU A 42 -12.95 1.76 -15.45
C LEU A 42 -12.46 0.41 -14.92
N ASP A 43 -13.15 -0.67 -15.26
CA ASP A 43 -12.69 -2.03 -14.96
C ASP A 43 -11.78 -2.55 -16.07
N PHE A 44 -11.99 -2.05 -17.30
CA PHE A 44 -11.19 -2.36 -18.48
C PHE A 44 -10.90 -1.11 -19.31
N LEU A 45 -9.80 -1.13 -20.08
CA LEU A 45 -9.50 -0.05 -21.04
C LEU A 45 -10.61 0.14 -22.09
N MET A 46 -11.33 -0.93 -22.45
CA MET A 46 -12.43 -0.87 -23.42
C MET A 46 -13.70 -0.20 -22.88
N ASP A 47 -13.77 0.08 -21.58
CA ASP A 47 -14.90 0.81 -20.96
C ASP A 47 -14.91 2.30 -21.34
N ILE A 48 -13.89 2.77 -22.05
CA ILE A 48 -13.75 4.15 -22.47
C ILE A 48 -13.28 4.28 -23.92
N ASN A 49 -13.82 5.28 -24.62
CA ASN A 49 -13.39 5.60 -25.98
C ASN A 49 -12.12 6.46 -25.98
N GLU A 50 -11.22 6.23 -26.94
CA GLU A 50 -9.97 7.00 -27.08
C GLU A 50 -10.21 8.51 -27.18
N THR A 51 -11.35 8.93 -27.74
CA THR A 51 -11.70 10.35 -27.91
C THR A 51 -12.23 11.03 -26.65
N GLU A 52 -12.46 10.30 -25.55
CA GLU A 52 -12.94 10.88 -24.30
C GLU A 52 -11.82 11.57 -23.49
N PHE A 53 -10.56 11.30 -23.84
CA PHE A 53 -9.36 11.90 -23.23
C PHE A 53 -8.45 12.43 -24.34
N THR A 54 -7.52 13.34 -23.99
CA THR A 54 -6.45 13.70 -24.92
C THR A 54 -5.62 12.46 -25.24
N LYS A 55 -4.97 12.43 -26.39
CA LYS A 55 -4.15 11.27 -26.79
C LYS A 55 -3.11 10.90 -25.75
N GLU A 56 -2.51 11.91 -25.11
CA GLU A 56 -1.54 11.73 -24.03
C GLU A 56 -2.17 11.09 -22.79
N ASN A 57 -3.32 11.59 -22.34
CA ASN A 57 -3.98 11.07 -21.15
C ASN A 57 -4.60 9.68 -21.37
N TYR A 58 -5.16 9.42 -22.55
CA TYR A 58 -5.62 8.07 -22.92
C TYR A 58 -4.47 7.07 -22.87
N ASP A 59 -3.29 7.46 -23.33
CA ASP A 59 -2.10 6.63 -23.26
C ASP A 59 -1.61 6.40 -21.81
N TYR A 60 -1.73 7.38 -20.90
CA TYR A 60 -1.46 7.14 -19.47
C TYR A 60 -2.44 6.14 -18.84
N ILE A 61 -3.72 6.20 -19.24
CA ILE A 61 -4.72 5.21 -18.81
C ILE A 61 -4.35 3.81 -19.35
N ARG A 62 -3.95 3.72 -20.61
CA ARG A 62 -3.44 2.48 -21.23
C ARG A 62 -2.22 1.93 -20.48
N LEU A 63 -1.25 2.79 -20.13
CA LEU A 63 -0.07 2.39 -19.35
C LEU A 63 -0.43 1.83 -17.98
N ALA A 64 -1.39 2.43 -17.28
CA ALA A 64 -1.87 1.88 -16.01
C ALA A 64 -2.51 0.50 -16.21
N PHE A 65 -3.36 0.32 -17.22
CA PHE A 65 -3.97 -0.99 -17.53
C PHE A 65 -2.97 -2.04 -18.00
N LEU A 66 -1.85 -1.67 -18.62
CA LEU A 66 -0.77 -2.60 -18.96
C LEU A 66 -0.18 -3.28 -17.71
N GLY A 67 -0.29 -2.64 -16.54
CA GLY A 67 0.04 -3.24 -15.25
C GLY A 67 -0.96 -4.25 -14.71
N SER A 68 -2.06 -4.52 -15.42
CA SER A 68 -3.15 -5.41 -15.01
C SER A 68 -3.80 -5.08 -13.64
N PRO A 69 -4.06 -3.81 -13.29
CA PRO A 69 -4.85 -3.50 -12.09
C PRO A 69 -6.28 -4.02 -12.26
N ASN A 70 -6.97 -4.23 -11.14
CA ASN A 70 -8.39 -4.62 -11.16
C ASN A 70 -9.32 -3.49 -11.64
N LYS A 71 -8.92 -2.24 -11.41
CA LYS A 71 -9.70 -1.05 -11.73
C LYS A 71 -8.79 0.17 -11.81
N VAL A 72 -9.11 1.08 -12.72
CA VAL A 72 -8.53 2.42 -12.78
C VAL A 72 -9.63 3.45 -12.49
N ILE A 73 -9.45 4.21 -11.41
CA ILE A 73 -10.27 5.37 -11.07
C ILE A 73 -9.54 6.60 -11.60
N ILE A 74 -10.21 7.40 -12.42
CA ILE A 74 -9.64 8.63 -12.95
C ILE A 74 -10.32 9.81 -12.28
N GLU A 75 -9.53 10.73 -11.73
CA GLU A 75 -9.98 12.04 -11.28
C GLU A 75 -9.43 13.10 -12.20
N VAL A 76 -10.34 13.86 -12.81
CA VAL A 76 -9.97 14.88 -13.79
C VAL A 76 -9.86 16.24 -13.11
N MET A 77 -8.72 16.90 -13.37
CA MET A 77 -8.45 18.29 -13.07
C MET A 77 -8.48 19.10 -14.37
N ASN A 78 -9.63 19.68 -14.71
CA ASN A 78 -9.81 20.41 -15.97
C ASN A 78 -10.22 21.86 -15.66
N ASP A 79 -9.73 22.80 -16.47
CA ASP A 79 -10.23 24.19 -16.49
C ASP A 79 -11.58 24.33 -17.26
N SER A 80 -12.02 23.26 -17.94
CA SER A 80 -13.19 23.19 -18.86
C SER A 80 -14.39 22.36 -18.35
N VAL A 81 -14.30 21.69 -17.20
CA VAL A 81 -15.50 21.17 -16.49
C VAL A 81 -16.15 22.31 -15.69
N GLU A 82 -17.47 22.28 -15.50
CA GLU A 82 -18.16 23.16 -14.54
C GLU A 82 -17.44 23.07 -13.17
N ASP A 83 -17.03 24.22 -12.64
CA ASP A 83 -16.19 24.39 -11.45
C ASP A 83 -14.76 23.85 -11.59
N LYS A 84 -13.82 24.78 -11.85
CA LYS A 84 -12.38 24.53 -11.82
C LYS A 84 -12.00 23.76 -10.55
N ARG A 85 -11.31 22.63 -10.72
CA ARG A 85 -10.82 21.80 -9.61
C ARG A 85 -9.34 22.04 -9.41
N THR A 86 -8.93 22.18 -8.15
CA THR A 86 -7.53 22.16 -7.75
C THR A 86 -7.09 20.74 -7.40
N LEU A 87 -5.79 20.52 -7.23
CA LEU A 87 -5.27 19.27 -6.69
C LEU A 87 -5.89 18.95 -5.32
N ASP A 88 -6.11 19.95 -4.46
CA ASP A 88 -6.75 19.75 -3.15
C ASP A 88 -8.19 19.23 -3.28
N ASP A 89 -8.95 19.71 -4.26
CA ASP A 89 -10.32 19.25 -4.52
C ASP A 89 -10.36 17.82 -5.06
N VAL A 90 -9.35 17.44 -5.84
CA VAL A 90 -9.19 16.07 -6.31
C VAL A 90 -8.81 15.12 -5.16
N LEU A 91 -7.83 15.50 -4.34
CA LEU A 91 -7.42 14.67 -3.20
C LEU A 91 -8.57 14.46 -2.19
N LYS A 92 -9.38 15.50 -1.94
CA LYS A 92 -10.62 15.37 -1.13
C LYS A 92 -11.65 14.44 -1.75
N ALA A 93 -11.79 14.42 -3.08
CA ALA A 93 -12.70 13.49 -3.76
C ALA A 93 -12.19 12.04 -3.68
N LEU A 94 -10.87 11.84 -3.83
CA LEU A 94 -10.24 10.53 -3.67
C LEU A 94 -10.36 9.99 -2.25
N ASP A 95 -10.41 10.85 -1.24
CA ASP A 95 -10.61 10.46 0.15
C ASP A 95 -11.95 9.73 0.40
N LEU A 96 -12.92 9.88 -0.51
CA LEU A 96 -14.22 9.19 -0.46
C LEU A 96 -14.21 7.86 -1.23
N LYS A 97 -13.09 7.49 -1.83
CA LYS A 97 -12.96 6.32 -2.71
C LYS A 97 -12.02 5.27 -2.11
N LYS A 98 -12.19 4.03 -2.57
CA LYS A 98 -11.29 2.92 -2.23
C LYS A 98 -10.34 2.67 -3.39
N PHE A 99 -9.05 2.89 -3.16
CA PHE A 99 -7.97 2.60 -4.09
C PHE A 99 -6.69 2.19 -3.33
N ASN A 100 -5.69 1.67 -4.03
CA ASN A 100 -4.42 1.21 -3.45
C ASN A 100 -3.27 2.18 -3.79
N TYR A 101 -3.08 2.47 -5.07
CA TYR A 101 -2.00 3.32 -5.58
C TYR A 101 -2.56 4.55 -6.28
N ILE A 102 -1.98 5.73 -6.03
CA ILE A 102 -2.22 6.94 -6.81
C ILE A 102 -1.00 7.28 -7.67
N ALA A 103 -1.23 7.67 -8.92
CA ALA A 103 -0.23 8.30 -9.79
C ALA A 103 -0.79 9.60 -10.39
N ILE A 104 0.10 10.57 -10.61
CA ILE A 104 -0.25 11.89 -11.13
C ILE A 104 0.72 12.20 -12.29
N PRO A 105 0.42 11.74 -13.52
CA PRO A 105 1.38 11.69 -14.63
C PRO A 105 1.93 13.04 -15.12
N TRP A 106 1.35 14.15 -14.67
CA TRP A 106 1.77 15.51 -14.99
C TRP A 106 2.49 16.23 -13.84
N ILE A 107 2.62 15.59 -12.67
CA ILE A 107 3.17 16.24 -11.48
C ILE A 107 4.69 16.41 -11.61
N ASP A 108 5.17 17.64 -11.43
CA ASP A 108 6.60 17.95 -11.54
C ASP A 108 7.06 18.87 -10.40
N ALA A 109 6.28 19.92 -10.12
CA ALA A 109 6.57 20.88 -9.05
C ALA A 109 6.69 20.21 -7.67
N GLU A 110 7.81 20.44 -6.97
CA GLU A 110 8.08 19.87 -5.65
C GLU A 110 7.01 20.23 -4.61
N ALA A 111 6.42 21.43 -4.71
CA ALA A 111 5.33 21.85 -3.83
C ALA A 111 4.09 20.95 -3.96
N ASP A 112 3.73 20.55 -5.18
CA ASP A 112 2.59 19.64 -5.42
C ASP A 112 2.93 18.22 -4.97
N LYS A 113 4.15 17.74 -5.23
CA LYS A 113 4.62 16.42 -4.75
C LYS A 113 4.57 16.36 -3.22
N THR A 114 5.08 17.39 -2.54
CA THR A 114 5.04 17.53 -1.08
C THR A 114 3.60 17.53 -0.55
N LYS A 115 2.66 18.19 -1.25
CA LYS A 115 1.25 18.18 -0.90
C LYS A 115 0.66 16.76 -0.95
N VAL A 116 0.95 15.98 -1.99
CA VAL A 116 0.50 14.58 -2.10
C VAL A 116 1.13 13.71 -1.01
N VAL A 117 2.42 13.86 -0.73
CA VAL A 117 3.12 13.15 0.37
C VAL A 117 2.42 13.41 1.71
N ASN A 118 2.15 14.67 2.04
CA ASN A 118 1.48 15.04 3.28
C ASN A 118 0.05 14.51 3.35
N TRP A 119 -0.68 14.52 2.23
CA TRP A 119 -2.01 13.95 2.15
C TRP A 119 -2.01 12.44 2.40
N ILE A 120 -1.09 11.67 1.78
CA ILE A 120 -0.92 10.23 2.03
C ILE A 120 -0.62 9.98 3.51
N LYS A 121 0.33 10.72 4.11
CA LYS A 121 0.64 10.63 5.54
C LYS A 121 -0.60 10.87 6.41
N GLY A 122 -1.40 11.89 6.07
CA GLY A 122 -2.66 12.21 6.74
C GLY A 122 -3.71 11.10 6.62
N ALA A 123 -3.91 10.56 5.41
CA ALA A 123 -4.85 9.49 5.13
C ALA A 123 -4.49 8.21 5.90
N ARG A 124 -3.20 7.86 5.96
CA ARG A 124 -2.70 6.68 6.70
C ARG A 124 -2.85 6.80 8.21
N ARG A 125 -2.74 8.00 8.78
CA ARG A 125 -3.08 8.26 10.19
C ARG A 125 -4.55 7.96 10.49
N GLN A 126 -5.43 8.12 9.49
CA GLN A 126 -6.85 7.76 9.53
C GLN A 126 -7.11 6.30 9.09
N LYS A 127 -6.07 5.46 9.03
CA LYS A 127 -6.13 4.04 8.64
C LYS A 127 -6.58 3.79 7.20
N LYS A 128 -6.43 4.77 6.31
CA LYS A 128 -6.56 4.57 4.86
C LYS A 128 -5.21 4.14 4.30
N ILE A 129 -5.11 2.94 3.74
CA ILE A 129 -3.85 2.30 3.32
C ILE A 129 -3.36 2.72 1.93
N TYR A 130 -3.59 3.98 1.56
CA TYR A 130 -3.17 4.53 0.27
C TYR A 130 -1.65 4.60 0.14
N LYS A 131 -1.17 4.47 -1.09
CA LYS A 131 0.24 4.62 -1.49
C LYS A 131 0.31 5.51 -2.73
N ALA A 132 1.40 6.25 -2.90
CA ALA A 132 1.59 7.12 -4.07
C ALA A 132 2.86 6.76 -4.83
N VAL A 133 2.76 6.69 -6.15
CA VAL A 133 3.92 6.64 -7.06
C VAL A 133 4.14 8.05 -7.56
N LEU A 134 5.29 8.62 -7.19
CA LEU A 134 5.62 10.01 -7.51
C LEU A 134 7.01 10.10 -8.17
N PRO A 135 7.20 11.03 -9.11
CA PRO A 135 8.48 11.21 -9.78
C PRO A 135 9.42 12.08 -8.95
N ASN A 136 10.68 11.66 -8.79
CA ASN A 136 11.78 12.51 -8.31
C ASN A 136 11.44 13.30 -7.03
N VAL A 137 10.89 12.65 -6.01
CA VAL A 137 10.57 13.29 -4.72
C VAL A 137 11.85 13.45 -3.91
N SER A 138 12.12 14.66 -3.42
CA SER A 138 13.42 14.98 -2.81
C SER A 138 13.56 14.49 -1.36
N ASP A 139 12.48 14.53 -0.56
CA ASP A 139 12.52 14.21 0.88
C ASP A 139 11.21 13.56 1.37
N ALA A 140 10.86 12.41 0.80
CA ALA A 140 9.65 11.71 1.21
C ALA A 140 9.80 10.97 2.55
N ASN A 141 10.88 10.19 2.71
CA ASN A 141 11.18 9.30 3.83
C ASN A 141 9.93 8.62 4.42
N GLU A 142 9.14 7.96 3.57
CA GLU A 142 7.81 7.43 3.92
C GLU A 142 7.54 6.13 3.16
N LYS A 143 7.17 5.08 3.90
CA LYS A 143 6.96 3.73 3.34
C LYS A 143 5.81 3.62 2.34
N ALA A 144 4.89 4.59 2.36
CA ALA A 144 3.78 4.67 1.43
C ALA A 144 4.06 5.52 0.17
N ILE A 145 5.27 6.06 0.03
CA ILE A 145 5.69 6.82 -1.15
C ILE A 145 6.70 6.00 -1.94
N ILE A 146 6.40 5.76 -3.21
CA ILE A 146 7.28 5.10 -4.16
C ILE A 146 7.88 6.21 -5.00
N ASN A 147 9.16 6.49 -4.78
CA ASN A 147 9.91 7.53 -5.48
C ASN A 147 10.50 6.96 -6.77
N PHE A 148 9.83 7.19 -7.91
CA PHE A 148 10.32 6.74 -9.21
C PHE A 148 11.26 7.78 -9.81
N THR A 149 12.47 7.39 -10.21
CA THR A 149 13.51 8.37 -10.62
C THR A 149 14.17 8.11 -11.98
N THR A 150 13.74 7.09 -12.72
CA THR A 150 14.32 6.80 -14.04
C THR A 150 13.98 7.87 -15.08
N THR A 151 14.99 8.25 -15.89
CA THR A 151 14.89 9.19 -17.01
C THR A 151 15.16 8.51 -18.35
N GLY A 152 14.96 9.24 -19.45
CA GLY A 152 15.24 8.74 -20.80
C GLY A 152 14.42 7.52 -21.23
N ILE A 153 13.21 7.35 -20.69
CA ILE A 153 12.38 6.16 -20.89
C ILE A 153 11.77 6.19 -22.30
N LYS A 154 12.16 5.24 -23.15
CA LYS A 154 11.61 5.08 -24.50
C LYS A 154 10.77 3.83 -24.62
N VAL A 155 9.56 3.96 -25.16
CA VAL A 155 8.70 2.86 -25.55
C VAL A 155 8.43 3.01 -27.03
N ASN A 156 9.05 2.16 -27.85
CA ASN A 156 9.10 2.30 -29.30
C ASN A 156 9.63 3.69 -29.71
N GLU A 157 8.83 4.47 -30.45
CA GLU A 157 9.21 5.81 -30.94
C GLU A 157 8.80 6.95 -29.99
N LYS A 158 8.24 6.63 -28.80
CA LYS A 158 7.76 7.64 -27.84
C LYS A 158 8.65 7.70 -26.60
N ASP A 159 9.12 8.90 -26.29
CA ASP A 159 9.77 9.23 -25.03
C ASP A 159 8.73 9.53 -23.95
N TYR A 160 8.98 9.07 -22.72
CA TYR A 160 8.21 9.39 -21.53
C TYR A 160 9.12 10.05 -20.50
N THR A 161 8.59 11.08 -19.87
CA THR A 161 9.17 11.62 -18.65
C THR A 161 8.97 10.66 -17.47
N THR A 162 9.77 10.83 -16.42
CA THR A 162 9.60 10.08 -15.16
C THR A 162 8.18 10.22 -14.61
N ALA A 163 7.59 11.43 -14.69
CA ALA A 163 6.24 11.71 -14.22
C ALA A 163 5.20 10.90 -15.00
N GLU A 164 5.25 10.96 -16.32
CA GLU A 164 4.28 10.28 -17.19
C GLU A 164 4.30 8.76 -16.97
N TYR A 165 5.49 8.20 -16.81
CA TYR A 165 5.67 6.77 -16.63
C TYR A 165 5.25 6.25 -15.24
N THR A 166 4.98 7.13 -14.26
CA THR A 166 4.41 6.71 -12.97
C THR A 166 3.06 6.00 -13.11
N ALA A 167 2.28 6.29 -14.16
CA ALA A 167 1.03 5.57 -14.44
C ALA A 167 1.28 4.08 -14.64
N ARG A 168 2.32 3.72 -15.41
CA ARG A 168 2.72 2.34 -15.68
C ARG A 168 3.17 1.65 -14.39
N VAL A 169 4.03 2.32 -13.62
CA VAL A 169 4.55 1.79 -12.35
C VAL A 169 3.42 1.55 -11.36
N ALA A 170 2.49 2.49 -11.19
CA ALA A 170 1.31 2.29 -10.32
C ALA A 170 0.44 1.12 -10.77
N GLY A 171 0.28 0.94 -12.09
CA GLY A 171 -0.36 -0.23 -12.67
C GLY A 171 0.31 -1.53 -12.24
N ILE A 172 1.62 -1.66 -12.42
CA ILE A 172 2.41 -2.86 -12.06
C ILE A 172 2.21 -3.18 -10.57
N LEU A 173 2.40 -2.17 -9.72
CA LEU A 173 2.35 -2.37 -8.27
C LEU A 173 0.94 -2.74 -7.79
N ALA A 174 -0.12 -2.27 -8.46
CA ALA A 174 -1.49 -2.67 -8.17
C ALA A 174 -1.85 -4.06 -8.72
N GLY A 175 -1.13 -4.56 -9.73
CA GLY A 175 -1.40 -5.85 -10.37
C GLY A 175 -0.56 -7.02 -9.87
N ILE A 176 0.46 -6.78 -9.04
CA ILE A 176 1.37 -7.82 -8.57
C ILE A 176 0.83 -8.56 -7.33
N SER A 177 1.00 -9.89 -7.27
CA SER A 177 0.58 -10.70 -6.13
C SER A 177 1.60 -10.59 -4.98
N LEU A 178 1.13 -10.70 -3.73
CA LEU A 178 2.02 -10.87 -2.56
C LEU A 178 2.90 -12.14 -2.62
N SER A 179 2.65 -13.04 -3.56
CA SER A 179 3.51 -14.20 -3.79
C SER A 179 4.90 -13.80 -4.31
N GLU A 180 5.03 -12.64 -4.95
CA GLU A 180 6.26 -12.16 -5.58
C GLU A 180 6.55 -10.70 -5.26
N SER A 181 7.78 -10.25 -5.56
CA SER A 181 8.19 -8.85 -5.45
C SER A 181 8.23 -8.24 -6.84
N CYS A 182 8.08 -6.92 -6.94
CA CYS A 182 8.29 -6.21 -8.20
C CYS A 182 9.77 -6.06 -8.56
N THR A 183 10.69 -6.47 -7.69
CA THR A 183 12.11 -6.59 -8.01
C THR A 183 12.31 -7.45 -9.25
N TYR A 184 13.08 -6.94 -10.21
CA TYR A 184 13.37 -7.61 -11.49
C TYR A 184 12.15 -7.84 -12.39
N PHE A 185 11.00 -7.21 -12.10
CA PHE A 185 9.85 -7.21 -13.01
C PHE A 185 10.26 -6.63 -14.36
N VAL A 186 10.02 -7.38 -15.44
CA VAL A 186 10.45 -7.02 -16.81
C VAL A 186 9.42 -6.08 -17.45
N LEU A 187 9.91 -5.05 -18.15
CA LEU A 187 9.10 -4.13 -18.93
C LEU A 187 9.44 -4.31 -20.41
N ASP A 188 8.80 -5.29 -21.06
CA ASP A 188 9.06 -5.67 -22.45
C ASP A 188 8.80 -4.52 -23.44
N GLU A 189 7.93 -3.58 -23.08
CA GLU A 189 7.62 -2.42 -23.91
C GLU A 189 8.72 -1.34 -23.90
N VAL A 190 9.63 -1.34 -22.92
CA VAL A 190 10.66 -0.30 -22.80
C VAL A 190 11.90 -0.73 -23.58
N THR A 191 12.27 0.10 -24.56
CA THR A 191 13.39 -0.17 -25.46
C THR A 191 14.69 0.49 -25.00
N GLU A 192 14.60 1.63 -24.31
CA GLU A 192 15.77 2.40 -23.85
C GLU A 192 15.43 3.14 -22.55
N ILE A 193 16.45 3.31 -21.70
CA ILE A 193 16.43 4.16 -20.52
C ILE A 193 17.78 4.87 -20.41
N GLU A 194 17.80 6.00 -19.70
CA GLU A 194 19.06 6.54 -19.18
C GLU A 194 19.39 5.77 -17.88
N ALA A 195 20.28 4.79 -17.98
CA ALA A 195 20.62 3.93 -16.86
C ALA A 195 21.40 4.70 -15.77
N SER A 196 21.04 4.46 -14.51
CA SER A 196 21.81 4.97 -13.37
C SER A 196 23.24 4.39 -13.38
N GLU A 197 24.24 5.23 -13.14
CA GLU A 197 25.63 4.81 -13.02
C GLU A 197 25.84 3.90 -11.79
N ASN A 198 25.12 4.18 -10.69
CA ASN A 198 25.17 3.42 -9.45
C ASN A 198 23.76 2.99 -9.02
N PRO A 199 23.20 1.92 -9.61
CA PRO A 199 21.85 1.45 -9.29
C PRO A 199 21.67 1.10 -7.81
N ASP A 200 22.67 0.49 -7.18
CA ASP A 200 22.60 0.09 -5.76
C ASP A 200 22.50 1.32 -4.84
N GLU A 201 23.27 2.38 -5.10
CA GLU A 201 23.20 3.61 -4.32
C GLU A 201 21.85 4.32 -4.48
N ALA A 202 21.26 4.30 -5.68
CA ALA A 202 19.91 4.83 -5.90
C ALA A 202 18.87 4.05 -5.08
N VAL A 203 18.95 2.72 -5.11
CA VAL A 203 18.08 1.84 -4.31
C VAL A 203 18.26 2.09 -2.80
N GLU A 204 19.49 2.28 -2.32
CA GLU A 204 19.77 2.62 -0.91
C GLU A 204 19.19 3.99 -0.49
N ARG A 205 19.08 4.93 -1.43
CA ARG A 205 18.37 6.21 -1.23
C ARG A 205 16.84 6.10 -1.33
N GLY A 206 16.29 4.89 -1.45
CA GLY A 206 14.85 4.66 -1.54
C GLY A 206 14.25 5.06 -2.89
N GLU A 207 15.07 5.03 -3.95
CA GLU A 207 14.62 5.30 -5.30
C GLU A 207 14.25 3.99 -6.01
N LEU A 208 13.05 3.94 -6.58
CA LEU A 208 12.63 2.89 -7.50
C LEU A 208 13.10 3.28 -8.90
N ILE A 209 13.97 2.47 -9.48
CA ILE A 209 14.57 2.70 -10.80
C ILE A 209 14.42 1.49 -11.71
N LEU A 210 14.52 1.73 -13.01
CA LEU A 210 14.72 0.72 -14.03
C LEU A 210 16.22 0.53 -14.29
N ILE A 211 16.60 -0.70 -14.64
CA ILE A 211 17.96 -1.08 -15.05
C ILE A 211 17.90 -1.87 -16.36
N SER A 212 19.01 -1.83 -17.11
CA SER A 212 19.22 -2.71 -18.26
C SER A 212 20.02 -3.93 -17.82
N ASN A 213 19.37 -5.09 -17.79
CA ASN A 213 19.98 -6.38 -17.49
C ASN A 213 19.22 -7.43 -18.29
N ASN A 214 19.71 -7.86 -19.45
CA ASN A 214 18.96 -8.75 -20.36
C ASN A 214 17.51 -8.27 -20.59
N GLY A 215 17.36 -7.01 -21.03
CA GLY A 215 16.08 -6.30 -21.10
C GLY A 215 15.92 -5.27 -19.97
N ILE A 216 14.92 -4.40 -20.10
CA ILE A 216 14.61 -3.38 -19.09
C ILE A 216 13.74 -3.98 -18.00
N ARG A 217 14.11 -3.73 -16.74
CA ARG A 217 13.41 -4.26 -15.57
C ARG A 217 13.51 -3.32 -14.37
N ILE A 218 12.61 -3.46 -13.41
CA ILE A 218 12.73 -2.79 -12.10
C ILE A 218 13.97 -3.32 -11.38
N ALA A 219 14.81 -2.44 -10.84
CA ALA A 219 16.02 -2.84 -10.13
C ALA A 219 15.71 -3.53 -8.80
N ARG A 220 14.96 -2.85 -7.93
CA ARG A 220 14.49 -3.37 -6.65
C ARG A 220 13.17 -2.71 -6.24
N GLY A 221 12.27 -3.48 -5.65
CA GLY A 221 10.97 -3.05 -5.16
C GLY A 221 11.05 -2.30 -3.83
N VAL A 222 11.70 -1.14 -3.82
CA VAL A 222 11.85 -0.27 -2.65
C VAL A 222 10.89 0.92 -2.68
N ASN A 223 10.48 1.36 -1.50
CA ASN A 223 9.81 2.65 -1.29
C ASN A 223 10.81 3.72 -0.82
N SER A 224 10.33 4.92 -0.58
CA SER A 224 11.19 6.06 -0.25
C SER A 224 11.66 6.10 1.22
N LEU A 225 11.35 5.10 2.06
CA LEU A 225 11.80 5.05 3.45
C LEU A 225 13.29 4.71 3.48
N VAL A 226 14.10 5.61 4.05
CA VAL A 226 15.54 5.42 4.20
C VAL A 226 15.91 5.37 5.68
N THR A 227 15.44 6.36 6.45
CA THR A 227 15.72 6.53 7.88
C THR A 227 14.60 5.89 8.69
N LEU A 228 14.95 4.85 9.46
CA LEU A 228 14.01 4.10 10.29
C LEU A 228 13.73 4.80 11.62
N GLY A 229 12.45 4.85 12.01
CA GLY A 229 12.05 5.20 13.37
C GLY A 229 12.36 4.09 14.39
N LYS A 230 12.18 4.38 15.69
CA LYS A 230 12.49 3.46 16.81
C LYS A 230 11.77 2.10 16.75
N SER A 231 10.64 2.03 16.05
CA SER A 231 9.79 0.84 15.92
C SER A 231 9.67 0.34 14.48
N GLU A 232 10.53 0.84 13.58
CA GLU A 232 10.53 0.45 12.17
C GLU A 232 11.72 -0.47 11.90
N ILE A 233 11.47 -1.50 11.10
CA ILE A 233 12.47 -2.48 10.66
C ILE A 233 12.84 -2.24 9.20
N GLU A 234 14.01 -2.72 8.77
CA GLU A 234 14.50 -2.55 7.39
C GLU A 234 13.52 -3.09 6.35
N ASP A 235 12.80 -4.17 6.66
CA ASP A 235 11.82 -4.78 5.76
C ASP A 235 10.72 -3.79 5.32
N LEU A 236 10.42 -2.77 6.13
CA LEU A 236 9.44 -1.73 5.77
C LEU A 236 9.90 -0.83 4.61
N LYS A 237 11.15 -0.94 4.16
CA LYS A 237 11.64 -0.31 2.93
C LYS A 237 11.15 -1.02 1.67
N LYS A 238 10.68 -2.27 1.78
CA LYS A 238 10.23 -3.08 0.63
C LYS A 238 8.74 -2.90 0.37
N ILE A 239 8.38 -2.69 -0.89
CA ILE A 239 6.99 -2.49 -1.31
C ILE A 239 6.13 -3.71 -0.96
N LYS A 240 6.63 -4.93 -1.25
CA LYS A 240 5.94 -6.19 -0.94
C LYS A 240 5.55 -6.30 0.53
N ILE A 241 6.49 -5.99 1.43
CA ILE A 241 6.28 -6.07 2.88
C ILE A 241 5.24 -5.06 3.34
N VAL A 242 5.32 -3.82 2.85
CA VAL A 242 4.34 -2.77 3.17
C VAL A 242 2.95 -3.13 2.64
N GLU A 243 2.85 -3.72 1.45
CA GLU A 243 1.58 -4.18 0.89
C GLU A 243 0.94 -5.28 1.75
N ALA A 244 1.71 -6.30 2.13
CA ALA A 244 1.22 -7.36 3.01
C ALA A 244 0.79 -6.82 4.38
N SER A 245 1.61 -5.95 4.99
CA SER A 245 1.30 -5.31 6.26
C SER A 245 0.01 -4.49 6.18
N ASP A 246 -0.18 -3.74 5.11
CA ASP A 246 -1.37 -2.92 4.90
C ASP A 246 -2.62 -3.77 4.72
N MET A 247 -2.55 -4.84 3.94
CA MET A 247 -3.68 -5.75 3.73
C MET A 247 -4.08 -6.49 5.01
N ILE A 248 -3.12 -6.96 5.80
CA ILE A 248 -3.36 -7.59 7.10
C ILE A 248 -4.06 -6.62 8.04
N GLN A 249 -3.59 -5.36 8.09
CA GLN A 249 -4.21 -4.33 8.91
C GLN A 249 -5.64 -4.01 8.46
N ASP A 250 -5.88 -3.88 7.16
CA ASP A 250 -7.22 -3.61 6.61
C ASP A 250 -8.19 -4.77 6.88
N ASP A 251 -7.75 -6.02 6.72
CA ASP A 251 -8.56 -7.20 7.01
C ASP A 251 -9.00 -7.26 8.49
N ILE A 252 -8.08 -6.98 9.42
CA ILE A 252 -8.39 -6.94 10.85
C ILE A 252 -9.37 -5.79 11.16
N LEU A 253 -9.10 -4.58 10.66
CA LEU A 253 -9.94 -3.42 10.92
C LEU A 253 -11.34 -3.55 10.32
N GLN A 254 -11.45 -4.08 9.10
CA GLN A 254 -12.73 -4.30 8.45
C GLN A 254 -13.54 -5.34 9.22
N THR A 255 -12.92 -6.49 9.57
CA THR A 255 -13.59 -7.53 10.34
C THR A 255 -14.02 -7.03 11.72
N TRP A 256 -13.19 -6.20 12.36
CA TRP A 256 -13.50 -5.50 13.61
C TRP A 256 -14.73 -4.61 13.49
N ASN A 257 -14.72 -3.71 12.50
CA ASN A 257 -15.81 -2.75 12.27
C ASN A 257 -17.14 -3.45 11.93
N GLU A 258 -17.08 -4.52 11.15
CA GLU A 258 -18.26 -5.25 10.70
C GLU A 258 -18.84 -6.16 11.80
N ASN A 259 -18.01 -6.78 12.64
CA ASN A 259 -18.48 -7.85 13.52
C ASN A 259 -18.41 -7.53 15.02
N TYR A 260 -17.62 -6.54 15.45
CA TYR A 260 -17.38 -6.27 16.87
C TYR A 260 -17.92 -4.90 17.33
N VAL A 261 -17.69 -3.85 16.54
CA VAL A 261 -18.06 -2.47 16.91
C VAL A 261 -19.57 -2.37 17.17
N GLY A 262 -19.93 -2.01 18.41
CA GLY A 262 -21.32 -1.84 18.86
C GLY A 262 -22.13 -3.14 18.99
N LYS A 263 -21.59 -4.27 18.53
CA LYS A 263 -22.27 -5.58 18.49
C LYS A 263 -21.85 -6.51 19.62
N VAL A 264 -20.64 -6.32 20.15
CA VAL A 264 -20.03 -7.25 21.12
C VAL A 264 -19.69 -6.51 22.40
N THR A 265 -20.16 -7.05 23.54
CA THR A 265 -19.83 -6.49 24.86
C THR A 265 -18.32 -6.53 25.10
N ASN A 266 -17.73 -5.42 25.51
CA ASN A 266 -16.30 -5.32 25.77
C ASN A 266 -15.90 -5.91 27.14
N LYS A 267 -15.97 -7.24 27.26
CA LYS A 267 -15.45 -8.00 28.41
C LYS A 267 -14.22 -8.80 28.02
N TYR A 268 -13.39 -9.16 29.01
CA TYR A 268 -12.15 -9.91 28.80
C TYR A 268 -12.34 -11.14 27.89
N ASP A 269 -13.31 -12.01 28.19
CA ASP A 269 -13.57 -13.21 27.35
C ASP A 269 -13.79 -12.85 25.88
N ASN A 270 -14.51 -11.76 25.59
CA ASN A 270 -14.81 -11.35 24.23
C ASN A 270 -13.59 -10.74 23.53
N LYS A 271 -12.72 -10.04 24.27
CA LYS A 271 -11.41 -9.60 23.77
C LYS A 271 -10.54 -10.82 23.41
N ILE A 272 -10.52 -11.84 24.26
CA ILE A 272 -9.77 -13.08 24.00
C ILE A 272 -10.35 -13.85 22.81
N LEU A 273 -11.68 -13.88 22.63
CA LEU A 273 -12.31 -14.47 21.45
C LEU A 273 -11.89 -13.74 20.16
N PHE A 274 -11.86 -12.40 20.17
CA PHE A 274 -11.37 -11.61 19.05
C PHE A 274 -9.90 -11.93 18.74
N LEU A 275 -9.03 -11.89 19.75
CA LEU A 275 -7.60 -12.19 19.59
C LEU A 275 -7.36 -13.62 19.13
N SER A 276 -8.17 -14.58 19.58
CA SER A 276 -8.11 -15.97 19.11
C SER A 276 -8.48 -16.08 17.63
N ALA A 277 -9.47 -15.32 17.17
CA ALA A 277 -9.83 -15.26 15.76
C ALA A 277 -8.70 -14.64 14.91
N VAL A 278 -8.07 -13.55 15.39
CA VAL A 278 -6.89 -12.95 14.72
C VAL A 278 -5.71 -13.91 14.70
N ASN A 279 -5.46 -14.64 15.79
CA ASN A 279 -4.40 -15.65 15.85
C ASN A 279 -4.64 -16.80 14.85
N ASN A 280 -5.90 -17.22 14.67
CA ASN A 280 -6.22 -18.20 13.64
C ASN A 280 -6.03 -17.64 12.23
N TYR A 281 -6.39 -16.37 12.00
CA TYR A 281 -6.10 -15.68 10.74
C TYR A 281 -4.58 -15.68 10.44
N PHE A 282 -3.73 -15.33 11.42
CA PHE A 282 -2.27 -15.39 11.26
C PHE A 282 -1.77 -16.80 10.93
N LYS A 283 -2.31 -17.84 11.56
CA LYS A 283 -1.96 -19.23 11.22
C LYS A 283 -2.30 -19.58 9.79
N GLU A 284 -3.45 -19.14 9.27
CA GLU A 284 -3.79 -19.36 7.85
C GLU A 284 -2.84 -18.58 6.93
N LEU A 285 -2.46 -17.36 7.28
CA LEU A 285 -1.46 -16.61 6.51
C LEU A 285 -0.06 -17.27 6.51
N GLN A 286 0.32 -17.95 7.59
CA GLN A 286 1.56 -18.74 7.64
C GLN A 286 1.46 -20.00 6.76
N ARG A 287 0.29 -20.65 6.72
CA ARG A 287 0.06 -21.79 5.80
C ARG A 287 0.14 -21.36 4.34
N ASP A 288 -0.36 -20.17 4.04
CA ASP A 288 -0.28 -19.58 2.71
C ASP A 288 1.07 -18.87 2.48
N GLU A 289 2.06 -18.97 3.37
CA GLU A 289 3.42 -18.39 3.23
C GLU A 289 3.44 -16.85 3.05
N VAL A 290 2.35 -16.16 3.38
CA VAL A 290 2.34 -14.69 3.45
C VAL A 290 3.09 -14.21 4.69
N LEU A 291 2.89 -14.93 5.79
CA LEU A 291 3.72 -14.82 6.99
C LEU A 291 4.74 -15.96 7.03
N ASP A 292 5.89 -15.69 7.65
CA ASP A 292 6.95 -16.68 7.81
C ASP A 292 6.45 -17.79 8.75
N ASN A 293 6.48 -19.03 8.24
CA ASN A 293 6.01 -20.20 8.97
C ASN A 293 7.02 -20.73 9.99
N SER A 294 8.27 -20.23 9.97
CA SER A 294 9.32 -20.54 10.93
C SER A 294 9.33 -19.61 12.14
N GLN A 295 8.64 -18.47 12.06
CA GLN A 295 8.55 -17.47 13.12
C GLN A 295 7.23 -17.57 13.89
N GLU A 296 7.22 -17.12 15.14
CA GLU A 296 5.97 -17.01 15.90
C GLU A 296 5.14 -15.83 15.42
N ALA A 297 3.85 -16.07 15.16
CA ALA A 297 2.87 -15.04 14.88
C ALA A 297 1.80 -15.05 15.98
N SER A 298 1.60 -13.91 16.65
CA SER A 298 0.64 -13.82 17.75
C SER A 298 -0.01 -12.44 17.87
N ALA A 299 -1.26 -12.43 18.34
CA ALA A 299 -2.02 -11.27 18.73
C ALA A 299 -2.44 -11.42 20.21
N GLN A 300 -2.21 -10.37 20.99
CA GLN A 300 -2.49 -10.34 22.42
C GLN A 300 -3.02 -8.98 22.88
N ILE A 301 -3.43 -8.89 24.14
CA ILE A 301 -3.78 -7.60 24.77
C ILE A 301 -2.50 -6.77 24.91
N ASP A 302 -2.55 -5.53 24.45
CA ASP A 302 -1.47 -4.56 24.67
C ASP A 302 -1.54 -4.09 26.13
N ILE A 303 -0.67 -4.70 26.95
CA ILE A 303 -0.59 -4.45 28.40
C ILE A 303 -0.17 -3.01 28.68
N GLU A 304 0.76 -2.46 27.88
CA GLU A 304 1.27 -1.11 28.10
C GLU A 304 0.23 -0.05 27.77
N ALA A 305 -0.54 -0.24 26.70
CA ALA A 305 -1.71 0.60 26.40
C ALA A 305 -2.82 0.45 27.44
N HIS A 306 -3.06 -0.77 27.96
CA HIS A 306 -3.96 -0.98 29.11
C HIS A 306 -3.51 -0.16 30.34
N LYS A 307 -2.24 -0.28 30.75
CA LYS A 307 -1.68 0.48 31.88
C LYS A 307 -1.83 1.98 31.67
N LYS A 308 -1.54 2.47 30.46
CA LYS A 308 -1.71 3.88 30.11
C LYS A 308 -3.17 4.34 30.26
N TYR A 309 -4.13 3.56 29.77
CA TYR A 309 -5.55 3.85 29.90
C TYR A 309 -5.99 3.87 31.38
N LEU A 310 -5.58 2.88 32.17
CA LEU A 310 -5.91 2.82 33.61
C LEU A 310 -5.37 4.04 34.35
N LYS A 311 -4.12 4.43 34.06
CA LYS A 311 -3.50 5.65 34.59
C LYS A 311 -4.31 6.90 34.24
N GLU A 312 -4.71 7.04 32.97
CA GLU A 312 -5.52 8.18 32.50
C GLU A 312 -6.90 8.24 33.17
N LYS A 313 -7.44 7.10 33.60
CA LYS A 313 -8.69 7.00 34.37
C LYS A 313 -8.50 7.13 35.89
N GLY A 314 -7.28 7.37 36.36
CA GLY A 314 -6.97 7.48 37.79
C GLY A 314 -7.08 6.16 38.55
N ILE A 315 -7.00 5.03 37.85
CA ILE A 315 -7.02 3.70 38.45
C ILE A 315 -5.57 3.31 38.75
N ASP A 316 -5.28 3.09 40.03
CA ASP A 316 -3.98 2.55 40.46
C ASP A 316 -3.91 1.04 40.15
N TYR A 317 -2.88 0.66 39.41
CA TYR A 317 -2.61 -0.72 38.99
C TYR A 317 -1.28 -1.25 39.53
N SER A 318 -0.62 -0.52 40.44
CA SER A 318 0.67 -0.92 41.02
C SER A 318 0.63 -2.27 41.73
N GLU A 319 -0.48 -2.56 42.41
CA GLU A 319 -0.74 -3.82 43.10
C GLU A 319 -1.48 -4.86 42.23
N MET A 320 -1.76 -4.54 40.96
CA MET A 320 -2.45 -5.46 40.05
C MET A 320 -1.46 -6.41 39.38
N THR A 321 -1.79 -7.70 39.40
CA THR A 321 -1.13 -8.70 38.57
C THR A 321 -1.34 -8.41 37.08
N GLU A 322 -0.48 -8.94 36.22
CA GLU A 322 -0.63 -8.81 34.77
C GLU A 322 -2.00 -9.29 34.27
N GLN A 323 -2.50 -10.40 34.82
CA GLN A 323 -3.82 -10.92 34.48
C GLN A 323 -4.93 -9.96 34.90
N GLN A 324 -4.86 -9.36 36.09
CA GLN A 324 -5.81 -8.35 36.52
C GLN A 324 -5.77 -7.11 35.62
N ILE A 325 -4.58 -6.70 35.14
CA ILE A 325 -4.44 -5.61 34.18
C ILE A 325 -5.11 -5.98 32.85
N LYS A 326 -4.94 -7.20 32.37
CA LYS A 326 -5.59 -7.72 31.15
C LYS A 326 -7.13 -7.77 31.27
N GLU A 327 -7.63 -8.14 32.44
CA GLU A 327 -9.07 -8.25 32.73
C GLU A 327 -9.75 -6.91 33.03
N ALA A 328 -8.96 -5.87 33.31
CA ALA A 328 -9.48 -4.56 33.67
C ALA A 328 -10.44 -4.00 32.61
N ASN A 329 -11.50 -3.35 33.08
CA ASN A 329 -12.48 -2.72 32.21
C ASN A 329 -11.89 -1.50 31.51
N THR A 330 -11.94 -1.49 30.19
CA THR A 330 -11.42 -0.40 29.34
C THR A 330 -12.51 0.37 28.61
N GLY A 331 -13.72 0.41 29.17
CA GLY A 331 -14.88 1.06 28.56
C GLY A 331 -15.22 0.43 27.22
N SER A 332 -15.17 1.22 26.15
CA SER A 332 -15.35 0.76 24.76
C SER A 332 -14.05 0.45 24.03
N TYR A 333 -12.88 0.67 24.66
CA TYR A 333 -11.59 0.47 24.02
C TYR A 333 -11.14 -0.99 24.10
N VAL A 334 -10.61 -1.52 23.01
CA VAL A 334 -9.83 -2.76 22.99
C VAL A 334 -8.44 -2.40 22.55
N PHE A 335 -7.47 -2.63 23.43
CA PHE A 335 -6.06 -2.43 23.14
C PHE A 335 -5.43 -3.79 22.86
N ALA A 336 -4.95 -3.95 21.63
CA ALA A 336 -4.39 -5.19 21.13
C ALA A 336 -3.12 -4.89 20.35
N GLU A 337 -2.15 -5.78 20.47
CA GLU A 337 -0.91 -5.76 19.69
C GLU A 337 -0.74 -7.10 18.98
N GLY A 338 -0.03 -7.08 17.86
CA GLY A 338 0.32 -8.27 17.10
C GLY A 338 1.79 -8.27 16.73
N SER A 339 2.42 -9.43 16.84
CA SER A 339 3.77 -9.70 16.36
C SER A 339 3.67 -10.68 15.20
N ILE A 340 4.18 -10.27 14.03
CA ILE A 340 4.18 -11.06 12.81
C ILE A 340 5.50 -10.83 12.06
N THR A 341 5.93 -11.83 11.30
CA THR A 341 7.02 -11.72 10.33
C THR A 341 6.45 -12.02 8.95
N ILE A 342 6.56 -11.07 8.03
CA ILE A 342 6.06 -11.21 6.66
C ILE A 342 7.14 -11.89 5.81
N THR A 343 6.75 -12.88 5.02
CA THR A 343 7.68 -13.58 4.12
C THR A 343 8.08 -12.66 2.96
N ASP A 344 9.38 -12.46 2.80
CA ASP A 344 9.92 -11.67 1.71
C ASP A 344 10.20 -12.49 0.44
N ALA A 345 10.50 -11.83 -0.67
CA ALA A 345 11.02 -12.48 -1.87
C ALA A 345 12.53 -12.72 -1.78
N MET A 346 13.02 -13.79 -2.42
CA MET A 346 14.46 -14.01 -2.61
C MET A 346 14.99 -13.04 -3.66
N GLU A 347 15.76 -12.04 -3.24
CA GLU A 347 16.28 -10.98 -4.13
C GLU A 347 17.81 -10.96 -4.23
N ASP A 348 18.52 -11.49 -3.23
CA ASP A 348 19.99 -11.50 -3.16
C ASP A 348 20.52 -12.93 -3.05
N LEU A 349 21.54 -13.27 -3.86
CA LEU A 349 22.22 -14.58 -3.81
C LEU A 349 23.71 -14.40 -3.49
N LYS A 350 24.14 -14.88 -2.33
CA LYS A 350 25.56 -15.03 -1.97
C LYS A 350 25.92 -16.51 -1.96
N PHE A 351 26.40 -17.02 -3.09
CA PHE A 351 26.71 -18.44 -3.26
C PHE A 351 28.22 -18.65 -3.43
N LYS A 352 28.82 -19.49 -2.57
CA LYS A 352 30.25 -19.85 -2.64
C LYS A 352 30.39 -21.29 -3.12
N ILE A 353 31.18 -21.50 -4.16
CA ILE A 353 31.55 -22.84 -4.65
C ILE A 353 32.97 -23.12 -4.16
N TYR A 354 33.12 -24.20 -3.40
CA TYR A 354 34.43 -24.75 -3.04
C TYR A 354 34.72 -25.91 -4.00
N MET A 355 35.94 -25.95 -4.54
CA MET A 355 36.44 -27.03 -5.41
C MET A 355 37.43 -27.89 -4.65
#